data_AF-A0A6L6R6H6-F1
#
_entry.id   AF-A0A6L6R6H6-F1
#
_cell.length_a   1.000
_cell.length_b   1.000
_cell.length_c   1.000
_cell.angle_alpha   90.00
_cell.angle_beta   90.00
_cell.angle_gamma   90.00
#
_symmetry.space_group_name_H-M   'P 1'
#
loop_
_entity.id
_entity.type
_entity.pdbx_description
1 polymer ?
#
loop_
_entity_poly.entity_id
_entity_poly.type
_entity_poly.pdbx_seq_one_letter_code
_entity_poly.pdbx_strand_id
1 'polypeptide(L)'
;MTDLWINIGIVLFFVLLGGFFSAAELALVSLRESQVQRLSEQGRRGRRLAQLASDPNRFLAAGQVGVTLAGFISAGFGAAQIAPSLEPVLAGWGLSRGASETASFIIVTV
;
A
#
# COMPACT_ATOMS: atom_id res chain seq x y z
N MET A 1 14.12 19.78 7.15
CA MET A 1 13.11 19.88 6.06
C MET A 1 13.35 18.84 4.98
N THR A 2 14.57 18.72 4.43
CA THR A 2 14.91 17.70 3.43
C THR A 2 14.60 16.27 3.89
N ASP A 3 14.90 15.94 5.15
CA ASP A 3 14.64 14.61 5.71
C ASP A 3 13.14 14.26 5.79
N LEU A 4 12.29 15.25 6.06
CA LEU A 4 10.84 15.06 6.12
C LEU A 4 10.28 14.70 4.74
N TRP A 5 10.72 15.38 3.68
CA TRP A 5 10.30 15.08 2.31
C TRP A 5 10.75 13.69 1.86
N ILE A 6 11.94 13.27 2.26
CA ILE A 6 12.43 11.91 2.01
C ILE A 6 11.55 10.89 2.75
N ASN A 7 11.24 11.13 4.02
CA ASN A 7 10.40 10.23 4.82
C ASN A 7 8.99 10.11 4.22
N ILE A 8 8.39 11.22 3.79
CA ILE A 8 7.10 11.22 3.07
C ILE A 8 7.21 10.43 1.76
N GLY A 9 8.30 10.60 1.02
CA GLY A 9 8.56 9.83 -0.20
C GLY A 9 8.64 8.32 0.03
N ILE A 10 9.23 7.88 1.14
CA ILE A 10 9.30 6.46 1.54
C ILE A 10 7.91 5.92 1.85
N VAL A 11 7.12 6.64 2.66
CA VAL A 11 5.72 6.28 2.96
C VAL A 11 4.90 6.18 1.68
N LEU A 12 4.98 7.21 0.82
CA LEU A 12 4.27 7.23 -0.45
C LEU A 12 4.65 6.06 -1.35
N PHE A 13 5.94 5.70 -1.40
CA PHE A 13 6.39 4.53 -2.15
C PHE A 13 5.72 3.23 -1.66
N PHE A 14 5.65 2.99 -0.34
CA PHE A 14 4.99 1.79 0.19
C PHE A 14 3.48 1.81 -0.01
N VAL A 15 2.82 2.98 0.10
CA VAL A 15 1.39 3.12 -0.25
C VAL A 15 1.15 2.78 -1.71
N LEU A 16 1.97 3.30 -2.62
CA LEU A 16 1.87 2.98 -4.06
C LEU A 16 2.16 1.51 -4.34
N LEU A 17 3.10 0.90 -3.62
CA LEU A 17 3.38 -0.53 -3.72
C LEU A 17 2.17 -1.37 -3.29
N GLY A 18 1.53 -1.02 -2.18
CA GLY A 18 0.27 -1.65 -1.76
C GLY A 18 -0.85 -1.45 -2.79
N GLY A 19 -1.00 -0.23 -3.31
CA GLY A 19 -1.96 0.09 -4.37
C GLY A 19 -1.72 -0.71 -5.66
N PHE A 20 -0.46 -0.95 -6.03
CA PHE A 20 -0.10 -1.80 -7.18
C PHE A 20 -0.58 -3.25 -6.99
N PHE A 21 -0.38 -3.83 -5.80
CA PHE A 21 -0.87 -5.19 -5.51
C PHE A 21 -2.41 -5.25 -5.54
N SER A 22 -3.09 -4.27 -4.93
CA SER A 22 -4.54 -4.16 -4.95
C SER A 22 -5.09 -4.03 -6.39
N ALA A 23 -4.43 -3.23 -7.23
CA ALA A 23 -4.79 -3.09 -8.64
C ALA A 23 -4.57 -4.38 -9.43
N ALA A 24 -3.49 -5.12 -9.16
CA ALA A 24 -3.21 -6.40 -9.81
C ALA A 24 -4.26 -7.47 -9.45
N GLU A 25 -4.70 -7.51 -8.20
CA GLU A 25 -5.81 -8.36 -7.73
C GLU A 25 -7.12 -8.01 -8.45
N LEU A 26 -7.49 -6.74 -8.47
CA LEU A 26 -8.71 -6.30 -9.16
C LEU A 26 -8.65 -6.61 -10.66
N ALA A 27 -7.49 -6.39 -11.29
CA ALA A 27 -7.28 -6.72 -12.69
C ALA A 27 -7.48 -8.22 -12.94
N LEU A 28 -6.92 -9.10 -12.10
CA LEU A 28 -7.07 -10.55 -12.25
C LEU A 28 -8.53 -11.00 -12.08
N VAL A 29 -9.23 -10.51 -11.05
CA VAL A 29 -10.62 -10.88 -10.75
C VAL A 29 -11.59 -10.32 -11.81
N SER A 30 -11.23 -9.23 -12.49
CA SER A 30 -12.06 -8.62 -13.54
C SER A 30 -12.01 -9.35 -14.89
N LEU A 31 -11.06 -10.27 -15.10
CA LEU A 31 -10.88 -10.96 -16.38
C LEU A 31 -11.98 -12.00 -16.63
N ARG A 32 -12.57 -11.94 -17.82
CA ARG A 32 -13.47 -12.99 -18.32
C ARG A 32 -12.68 -14.15 -18.88
N GLU A 33 -13.24 -15.36 -18.79
CA GLU A 33 -12.64 -16.59 -19.33
C GLU A 33 -12.20 -16.44 -20.81
N SER A 34 -13.03 -15.82 -21.65
CA SER A 34 -12.70 -15.56 -23.06
C SER A 34 -11.56 -14.56 -23.28
N GLN A 35 -11.31 -13.66 -22.33
CA GLN A 35 -10.12 -12.80 -22.36
C GLN A 35 -8.88 -13.59 -21.96
N VAL A 36 -8.98 -14.41 -20.90
CA VAL A 36 -7.89 -15.28 -20.45
C VAL A 36 -7.44 -16.24 -21.56
N GLN A 37 -8.40 -16.90 -22.24
CA GLN A 37 -8.12 -17.79 -23.37
C GLN A 37 -7.33 -17.05 -24.48
N ARG A 38 -7.81 -15.89 -24.91
CA ARG A 38 -7.15 -15.06 -25.93
C ARG A 38 -5.75 -14.61 -25.52
N LEU A 39 -5.55 -14.22 -24.26
CA LEU A 39 -4.23 -13.84 -23.77
C LEU A 39 -3.29 -15.03 -23.72
N SER A 40 -3.78 -16.23 -23.40
CA SER A 40 -2.96 -17.45 -23.33
C SER A 40 -2.28 -17.79 -24.67
N GLU A 41 -2.91 -17.43 -25.79
CA GLU A 41 -2.40 -17.66 -27.15
C GLU A 41 -1.30 -16.67 -27.55
N GLN A 42 -1.19 -15.51 -26.88
CA GLN A 42 -0.24 -14.44 -27.22
C GLN A 42 1.21 -14.71 -26.77
N GLY A 43 1.46 -15.77 -25.99
CA GLY A 43 2.82 -16.21 -25.67
C GLY A 43 3.04 -16.66 -24.23
N ARG A 44 4.31 -16.66 -23.78
CA ARG A 44 4.69 -17.19 -22.44
C ARG A 44 4.03 -16.45 -21.27
N ARG A 45 3.93 -15.12 -21.34
CA ARG A 45 3.34 -14.30 -20.26
C ARG A 45 1.83 -14.56 -20.15
N GLY A 46 1.14 -14.63 -21.27
CA GLY A 46 -0.29 -14.95 -21.32
C GLY A 46 -0.62 -16.34 -20.79
N ARG A 47 0.20 -17.35 -21.10
CA ARG A 47 0.03 -18.70 -20.52
C ARG A 47 0.18 -18.72 -19.00
N ARG A 48 1.12 -17.95 -18.44
CA ARG A 48 1.23 -17.81 -16.96
C ARG A 48 0.02 -17.10 -16.37
N LEU A 49 -0.46 -16.03 -17.01
CA LEU A 49 -1.67 -15.35 -16.58
C LEU A 49 -2.86 -16.31 -16.56
N ALA A 50 -3.02 -17.14 -17.58
CA ALA A 50 -4.09 -18.14 -17.62
C ALA A 50 -4.00 -19.16 -16.48
N GLN A 51 -2.79 -19.61 -16.13
CA GLN A 51 -2.57 -20.46 -14.96
C GLN A 51 -2.91 -19.76 -13.64
N LEU A 52 -2.60 -18.47 -13.51
CA LEU A 52 -2.96 -17.67 -12.33
C LEU A 52 -4.47 -17.44 -12.26
N ALA A 53 -5.13 -17.22 -13.40
CA ALA A 53 -6.57 -17.00 -13.47
C ALA A 53 -7.39 -18.28 -13.24
N SER A 54 -6.83 -19.47 -13.50
CA SER A 54 -7.50 -20.75 -13.22
C SER A 54 -7.58 -21.09 -11.73
N ASP A 55 -6.64 -20.60 -10.93
CA ASP A 55 -6.67 -20.69 -9.46
C ASP A 55 -6.18 -19.37 -8.84
N PRO A 56 -7.03 -18.33 -8.85
CA PRO A 56 -6.63 -16.98 -8.44
C PRO A 56 -6.37 -16.90 -6.94
N ASN A 57 -6.98 -17.78 -6.13
CA ASN A 57 -6.92 -17.73 -4.67
C ASN A 57 -5.50 -17.66 -4.13
N ARG A 58 -4.57 -18.43 -4.72
CA ARG A 58 -3.17 -18.43 -4.29
C ARG A 58 -2.45 -17.12 -4.62
N PHE A 59 -2.75 -16.52 -5.77
CA PHE A 59 -2.19 -15.22 -6.15
C PHE A 59 -2.76 -14.11 -5.27
N LEU A 60 -4.09 -14.11 -5.06
CA LEU A 60 -4.78 -13.15 -4.21
C LEU A 60 -4.26 -13.20 -2.77
N ALA A 61 -4.13 -14.40 -2.19
CA ALA A 61 -3.59 -14.57 -0.85
C ALA A 61 -2.15 -14.04 -0.72
N ALA A 62 -1.29 -14.30 -1.71
CA ALA A 62 0.07 -13.78 -1.73
C ALA A 62 0.11 -12.24 -1.90
N GLY A 63 -0.75 -11.69 -2.75
CA GLY A 63 -0.91 -10.25 -2.94
C GLY A 63 -1.37 -9.55 -1.66
N GLN A 64 -2.33 -10.12 -0.94
CA GLN A 64 -2.86 -9.61 0.33
C GLN A 64 -1.77 -9.51 1.40
N VAL A 65 -0.89 -10.51 1.49
CA VAL A 65 0.29 -10.47 2.38
C VAL A 65 1.20 -9.31 1.99
N GLY A 66 1.43 -9.10 0.69
CA GLY A 66 2.19 -7.97 0.17
C GLY A 66 1.59 -6.61 0.53
N VAL A 67 0.28 -6.42 0.32
CA VAL A 67 -0.44 -5.19 0.70
C VAL A 67 -0.32 -4.93 2.20
N THR A 68 -0.52 -5.96 3.01
CA THR A 68 -0.46 -5.85 4.47
C THR A 68 0.93 -5.48 4.94
N LEU A 69 1.97 -6.12 4.39
CA LEU A 69 3.36 -5.83 4.74
C LEU A 69 3.76 -4.42 4.34
N ALA A 70 3.38 -3.98 3.14
CA ALA A 70 3.64 -2.63 2.67
C ALA A 70 2.94 -1.59 3.55
N GLY A 71 1.67 -1.81 3.88
CA GLY A 71 0.89 -0.97 4.79
C GLY A 71 1.51 -0.89 6.19
N PHE A 72 1.91 -2.02 6.76
CA PHE A 72 2.52 -2.07 8.09
C PHE A 72 3.85 -1.32 8.15
N ILE A 73 4.73 -1.52 7.16
CA ILE A 73 6.01 -0.80 7.07
C ILE A 73 5.75 0.69 6.90
N SER A 74 4.83 1.07 6.02
CA SER A 74 4.45 2.46 5.78
C SER A 74 3.95 3.16 7.04
N ALA A 75 3.01 2.52 7.75
CA ALA A 75 2.40 3.05 8.96
C ALA A 75 3.41 3.17 10.11
N GLY A 76 4.19 2.11 10.36
CA GLY A 76 5.21 2.11 11.41
C GLY A 76 6.33 3.12 11.13
N PHE A 77 6.79 3.23 9.88
CA PHE A 77 7.79 4.20 9.48
C PHE A 77 7.26 5.63 9.58
N GLY A 78 6.04 5.89 9.10
CA GLY A 78 5.38 7.18 9.22
C GLY A 78 5.24 7.62 10.68
N ALA A 79 4.76 6.71 11.55
CA ALA A 79 4.64 6.98 12.97
C ALA A 79 5.98 7.38 13.62
N ALA A 80 7.06 6.65 13.31
CA ALA A 80 8.37 6.93 13.90
C ALA A 80 9.03 8.21 13.36
N GLN A 81 8.89 8.46 12.06
CA GLN A 81 9.72 9.46 11.35
C GLN A 81 8.97 10.74 10.95
N ILE A 82 7.64 10.69 10.85
CA ILE A 82 6.80 11.80 10.37
C ILE A 82 5.93 12.36 11.51
N ALA A 83 5.36 11.51 12.37
CA ALA A 83 4.49 11.99 13.46
C ALA A 83 5.16 13.04 14.37
N PRO A 84 6.42 12.88 14.82
CA PRO A 84 7.06 13.90 15.66
C PRO A 84 7.16 15.30 15.01
N SER A 85 7.11 15.36 13.67
CA SER A 85 7.12 16.62 12.93
C SER A 85 5.76 17.33 12.89
N LEU A 86 4.66 16.59 13.11
CA LEU A 86 3.29 17.13 13.13
C LEU A 86 2.89 17.64 14.52
N GLU A 87 3.45 17.07 15.59
CA GLU A 87 3.19 17.46 16.97
C GLU A 87 3.26 18.97 17.26
N PRO A 88 4.32 19.71 16.89
CA PRO A 88 4.38 21.15 17.16
C PRO A 88 3.35 21.96 16.38
N VAL A 89 2.92 21.47 15.21
CA VAL A 89 1.85 22.10 14.40
C VAL A 89 0.52 21.97 15.11
N LEU A 90 0.20 20.77 15.61
CA LEU A 90 -1.03 20.49 16.37
C LEU A 90 -1.06 21.23 17.71
N ALA A 91 0.07 21.28 18.41
CA ALA A 91 0.20 22.08 19.63
C ALA A 91 -0.02 23.58 19.35
N GLY A 92 0.45 24.08 18.20
CA GLY A 92 0.20 25.44 17.73
C GLY A 92 -1.28 25.75 17.44
N TRP A 93 -2.11 24.73 17.23
CA TRP A 93 -3.56 24.86 17.09
C TRP A 93 -4.32 24.78 18.41
N GLY A 94 -3.61 24.75 19.55
CA GLY A 94 -4.21 24.78 20.89
C GLY A 94 -4.46 23.41 21.51
N LEU A 95 -3.98 22.33 20.89
CA LEU A 95 -4.02 21.00 21.49
C LEU A 95 -3.03 20.90 22.66
N SER A 96 -3.41 20.17 23.71
CA SER A 96 -2.48 19.84 24.80
C SER A 96 -1.35 18.95 24.26
N ARG A 97 -0.21 18.91 24.96
CA ARG A 97 0.96 18.14 24.52
C ARG A 97 0.63 16.66 24.28
N GLY A 98 -0.02 16.00 25.24
CA GLY A 98 -0.43 14.60 25.10
C GLY A 98 -1.48 14.37 24.02
N ALA A 99 -2.39 15.33 23.80
CA ALA A 99 -3.36 15.25 22.71
C ALA A 99 -2.67 15.42 21.34
N SER A 100 -1.65 16.28 21.24
CA SER A 100 -0.88 16.51 20.02
C SER A 100 -0.06 15.30 19.63
N GLU A 101 0.63 14.68 20.59
CA GLU A 101 1.38 13.43 20.41
C GLU A 101 0.45 12.29 19.91
N THR A 102 -0.67 12.08 20.61
CA THR A 102 -1.65 11.03 20.25
C THR A 102 -2.29 11.29 18.88
N ALA A 103 -2.75 12.52 18.63
CA ALA A 103 -3.39 12.87 17.37
C ALA A 103 -2.41 12.75 16.20
N SER A 104 -1.16 13.19 16.39
CA SER A 104 -0.15 13.06 15.35
C SER A 104 0.15 11.60 15.01
N PHE A 105 0.29 10.74 16.02
CA PHE A 105 0.50 9.31 15.78
C PHE A 105 -0.66 8.71 15.00
N ILE A 106 -1.91 8.99 15.39
CA ILE A 106 -3.10 8.47 14.72
C ILE A 106 -3.18 8.97 13.27
N ILE A 107 -3.05 10.28 13.04
CA ILE A 107 -3.17 10.90 11.71
C ILE A 107 -2.17 10.32 10.71
N VAL A 108 -0.96 9.96 11.16
CA VAL A 108 0.10 9.47 10.28
C VAL A 108 0.02 7.95 10.07
N THR A 109 -0.56 7.22 11.02
CA THR A 109 -0.60 5.74 11.00
C THR A 109 -1.87 5.20 10.34
N VAL A 110 -2.98 5.93 10.42
CA VAL A 110 -4.33 5.53 9.97
C VAL A 110 -4.69 6.23 8.67
#